data_AF-A0A972G5V9-F1
#
_entry.id   AF-A0A972G5V9-F1
#
_cell.length_a   1.000
_cell.length_b   1.000
_cell.length_c   1.000
_cell.angle_alpha   90.00
_cell.angle_beta   90.00
_cell.angle_gamma   90.00
#
_symmetry.space_group_name_H-M   'P 1'
#
loop_
_entity.id
_entity.type
_entity.pdbx_description
1 polymer ?
#
loop_
_entity_poly.entity_id
_entity_poly.type
_entity_poly.pdbx_seq_one_letter_code
_entity_poly.pdbx_strand_id
1 'polypeptide(L)'
;MTSQSTAEGASPIEALYNQQKRLSGELKSVREIVSDLAWELEDMEGRLAELQQANQDTYTTQIEMEIRHITINRTHVEEQTIRYMLRVDELTERYREIDRLLQTNSPAQHQCNDSSSGVIDNTPLSHTQD
;
A
#
# COMPACT_ATOMS: atom_id res chain seq x y z
N MET A 1 -23.81 -42.34 8.43
CA MET A 1 -22.47 -41.77 8.24
C MET A 1 -22.55 -40.71 7.15
N THR A 2 -22.56 -39.44 7.56
CA THR A 2 -22.05 -38.30 6.78
C THR A 2 -22.02 -37.12 7.75
N SER A 3 -20.91 -36.99 8.46
CA SER A 3 -20.60 -35.81 9.24
C SER A 3 -20.37 -34.64 8.27
N GLN A 4 -21.34 -33.75 8.18
CA GLN A 4 -21.13 -32.42 7.60
C GLN A 4 -20.21 -31.63 8.53
N SER A 5 -18.96 -31.49 8.12
CA SER A 5 -17.92 -30.80 8.85
C SER A 5 -18.02 -29.29 8.59
N THR A 6 -18.56 -28.55 9.56
CA THR A 6 -18.22 -27.17 9.96
C THR A 6 -17.68 -26.23 8.87
N ALA A 7 -18.57 -25.46 8.25
CA ALA A 7 -18.23 -24.19 7.60
C ALA A 7 -18.93 -23.01 8.31
N GLU A 8 -19.06 -23.10 9.63
CA GLU A 8 -19.46 -21.97 10.49
C GLU A 8 -18.19 -21.43 11.16
N GLY A 9 -17.97 -20.11 11.13
CA GLY A 9 -17.20 -19.47 12.19
C GLY A 9 -16.05 -18.53 11.82
N ALA A 10 -16.12 -17.77 10.73
CA ALA A 10 -15.33 -16.53 10.66
C ALA A 10 -16.28 -15.35 10.87
N SER A 11 -16.05 -14.57 11.93
CA SER A 11 -16.74 -13.28 12.10
C SER A 11 -16.49 -12.40 10.87
N PRO A 12 -17.45 -11.58 10.40
CA PRO A 12 -17.21 -10.63 9.31
C PRO A 12 -15.95 -9.78 9.52
N ILE A 13 -15.63 -9.46 10.77
CA ILE A 13 -14.42 -8.72 11.15
C ILE A 13 -13.16 -9.57 10.94
N GLU A 14 -13.19 -10.85 11.29
CA GLU A 14 -12.07 -11.77 11.09
C GLU A 14 -11.79 -12.00 9.59
N ALA A 15 -12.85 -12.06 8.77
CA ALA A 15 -12.72 -12.11 7.32
C ALA A 15 -12.02 -10.86 6.77
N LEU A 16 -12.37 -9.66 7.26
CA LEU A 16 -11.72 -8.40 6.88
C LEU A 16 -10.24 -8.37 7.31
N TYR A 17 -9.89 -8.83 8.52
CA TYR A 17 -8.50 -8.93 8.95
C TYR A 17 -7.68 -9.90 8.09
N ASN A 18 -8.24 -11.06 7.76
CA ASN A 18 -7.58 -12.03 6.89
C ASN A 18 -7.36 -11.46 5.49
N GLN A 19 -8.34 -10.71 4.97
CA GLN A 19 -8.23 -10.03 3.68
C GLN A 19 -7.18 -8.91 3.72
N GLN A 20 -7.13 -8.11 4.79
CA GLN A 20 -6.11 -7.07 5.01
C GLN A 20 -4.70 -7.68 5.02
N LYS A 21 -4.51 -8.78 5.75
CA LYS A 21 -3.22 -9.49 5.81
C LYS A 21 -2.80 -10.02 4.45
N ARG A 22 -3.73 -10.59 3.68
CA ARG A 22 -3.46 -11.06 2.31
C ARG A 22 -3.06 -9.91 1.39
N LEU A 23 -3.80 -8.80 1.40
CA LEU A 23 -3.47 -7.63 0.59
C LEU A 23 -2.11 -7.03 0.98
N SER A 24 -1.78 -7.01 2.27
CA SER A 24 -0.46 -6.56 2.74
C SER A 24 0.67 -7.44 2.19
N GLY A 25 0.48 -8.76 2.14
CA GLY A 25 1.46 -9.69 1.57
C GLY A 25 1.61 -9.49 0.06
N GLU A 26 0.50 -9.32 -0.66
CA GLU A 26 0.50 -9.05 -2.10
C GLU A 26 1.16 -7.71 -2.42
N LEU A 27 0.85 -6.65 -1.66
CA LEU A 27 1.49 -5.33 -1.78
C LEU A 27 3.01 -5.41 -1.63
N LYS A 28 3.48 -6.16 -0.62
CA LYS A 28 4.92 -6.35 -0.40
C LYS A 28 5.57 -7.01 -1.63
N SER A 29 5.00 -8.12 -2.10
CA SER A 29 5.52 -8.85 -3.26
C SER A 29 5.53 -8.00 -4.53
N VAL A 30 4.45 -7.25 -4.81
CA VAL A 30 4.40 -6.39 -6.01
C VAL A 30 5.40 -5.23 -5.91
N ARG A 31 5.61 -4.66 -4.71
CA ARG A 31 6.63 -3.62 -4.52
C ARG A 31 8.05 -4.13 -4.69
N GLU A 32 8.33 -5.36 -4.28
CA GLU A 32 9.62 -6.02 -4.54
C GLU A 32 9.84 -6.15 -6.06
N ILE A 33 8.84 -6.62 -6.81
CA ILE A 33 8.91 -6.68 -8.28
C ILE A 33 9.18 -5.30 -8.91
N VAL A 34 8.49 -4.25 -8.46
CA VAL A 34 8.74 -2.88 -8.96
C VAL A 34 10.17 -2.43 -8.66
N SER A 35 10.70 -2.78 -7.49
CA SER A 35 12.09 -2.46 -7.14
C SER A 35 13.08 -3.20 -8.03
N ASP A 36 12.85 -4.48 -8.31
CA ASP A 36 13.72 -5.28 -9.17
C ASP A 36 13.72 -4.74 -10.61
N LEU A 37 12.54 -4.38 -11.13
CA LEU A 37 12.42 -3.76 -12.47
C LEU A 37 13.10 -2.39 -12.53
N ALA A 38 13.06 -1.61 -11.44
CA ALA A 38 13.75 -0.32 -11.38
C ALA A 38 15.28 -0.49 -11.46
N TRP A 39 15.83 -1.50 -10.77
CA TRP A 39 17.25 -1.85 -10.88
C TRP A 39 17.62 -2.32 -12.30
N GLU A 40 16.77 -3.13 -12.93
CA GLU A 40 16.97 -3.58 -14.30
C GLU A 40 16.97 -2.41 -15.29
N LEU A 41 16.08 -1.43 -15.13
CA LEU A 41 16.06 -0.22 -15.95
C LEU A 41 17.33 0.63 -15.77
N GLU A 42 17.80 0.80 -14.54
CA GLU A 42 19.04 1.53 -14.25
C GLU A 42 20.26 0.87 -14.92
N ASP A 43 20.37 -0.45 -14.83
CA ASP A 43 21.43 -1.22 -15.50
C ASP A 43 21.37 -1.08 -17.03
N MET A 44 20.17 -1.19 -17.61
CA MET A 44 19.97 -0.98 -19.06
C MET A 44 20.32 0.44 -19.52
N GLU A 45 19.99 1.45 -18.71
CA GLU A 45 20.33 2.85 -19.00
C GLU A 45 21.85 3.10 -18.93
N GLY A 46 22.52 2.53 -17.93
CA GLY A 46 23.98 2.56 -17.84
C GLY A 46 24.63 1.91 -19.07
N ARG A 47 24.16 0.71 -19.45
CA ARG A 47 24.66 0.00 -20.63
C ARG A 47 24.42 0.76 -21.93
N LEU A 48 23.25 1.39 -22.08
CA LEU A 48 22.96 2.24 -23.24
C LEU A 48 23.90 3.42 -23.32
N ALA A 49 24.19 4.09 -22.21
CA ALA A 49 25.12 5.22 -22.17
C ALA A 49 26.54 4.79 -22.61
N GLU A 50 27.02 3.65 -22.12
CA GLU A 50 28.32 3.08 -22.53
C GLU A 50 28.38 2.78 -24.03
N LEU A 51 27.34 2.13 -24.57
CA LEU A 51 27.29 1.76 -25.98
C LEU A 51 27.14 2.98 -26.89
N GLN A 52 26.37 3.99 -26.48
CA GLN A 52 26.24 5.23 -27.22
C GLN A 52 27.56 6.00 -27.29
N GLN A 53 28.33 6.02 -26.18
CA GLN A 53 29.67 6.59 -26.16
C GLN A 53 30.60 5.81 -27.11
N ALA A 54 30.63 4.48 -27.00
CA ALA A 54 31.45 3.64 -27.88
C ALA A 54 31.08 3.80 -29.37
N ASN A 55 29.80 4.01 -29.69
CA ASN A 55 29.34 4.23 -31.06
C ASN A 55 29.81 5.56 -31.65
N GLN A 56 29.99 6.59 -30.81
CA GLN A 56 30.58 7.87 -31.23
C GLN A 56 32.07 7.74 -31.52
N ASP A 57 32.79 6.92 -30.73
CA ASP A 57 34.23 6.75 -30.84
C ASP A 57 34.62 5.78 -31.96
N THR A 58 33.87 4.69 -32.15
CA THR A 58 34.18 3.64 -33.10
C THR A 58 32.88 3.02 -33.60
N TYR A 59 32.20 3.77 -34.46
CA TYR A 59 30.97 3.33 -35.09
C TYR A 59 31.09 1.91 -35.66
N THR A 60 30.22 1.00 -35.21
CA THR A 60 30.10 -0.35 -35.77
C THR A 60 28.65 -0.78 -35.82
N THR A 61 28.31 -1.57 -36.84
CA THR A 61 26.97 -2.17 -37.00
C THR A 61 26.59 -3.06 -35.82
N GLN A 62 27.57 -3.71 -35.18
CA GLN A 62 27.35 -4.53 -33.98
C GLN A 62 26.87 -3.69 -32.80
N ILE A 63 27.48 -2.53 -32.54
CA ILE A 63 27.07 -1.62 -31.46
C ILE A 63 25.67 -1.08 -31.73
N GLU A 64 25.35 -0.70 -32.98
CA GLU A 64 24.00 -0.26 -33.33
C GLU A 64 22.93 -1.33 -33.09
N MET A 65 23.23 -2.59 -33.42
CA MET A 65 22.32 -3.71 -33.17
C MET A 65 22.09 -3.94 -31.67
N GLU A 66 23.15 -3.85 -30.87
CA GLU A 66 23.05 -4.00 -29.41
C GLU A 66 22.25 -2.85 -28.78
N ILE A 67 22.50 -1.59 -29.19
CA ILE A 67 21.71 -0.43 -28.77
C ILE A 67 20.23 -0.64 -29.09
N ARG A 68 19.91 -1.11 -30.31
CA ARG A 68 18.52 -1.36 -30.70
C ARG A 68 17.89 -2.46 -29.86
N HIS A 69 18.61 -3.55 -29.62
CA HIS A 69 18.11 -4.66 -28.81
C HIS A 69 17.82 -4.22 -27.37
N ILE A 70 18.75 -3.50 -26.73
CA ILE A 70 18.55 -3.01 -25.37
C ILE A 70 17.43 -1.97 -25.33
N THR A 71 17.30 -1.10 -26.32
CA THR A 71 16.19 -0.13 -26.39
C THR A 71 14.82 -0.83 -26.42
N ILE A 72 14.68 -1.90 -27.21
CA ILE A 72 13.44 -2.68 -27.28
C ILE A 72 13.14 -3.35 -25.92
N ASN A 73 14.14 -3.96 -25.30
CA ASN A 73 13.97 -4.61 -24.00
C ASN A 73 13.65 -3.60 -22.90
N ARG A 74 14.30 -2.43 -22.89
CA ARG A 74 14.03 -1.33 -21.97
C ARG A 74 12.57 -0.89 -22.07
N THR A 75 12.04 -0.67 -23.28
CA THR A 75 10.62 -0.35 -23.48
C THR A 75 9.71 -1.43 -22.86
N HIS A 76 10.05 -2.71 -23.03
CA HIS A 76 9.26 -3.79 -22.44
C HIS A 76 9.28 -3.77 -20.90
N VAL A 77 10.45 -3.55 -20.29
CA VAL A 77 10.61 -3.45 -18.84
C VAL A 77 9.91 -2.20 -18.30
N GLU A 78 9.95 -1.06 -19.01
CA GLU A 78 9.18 0.14 -18.68
C GLU A 78 7.66 -0.13 -18.66
N GLU A 79 7.14 -0.81 -19.67
CA GLU A 79 5.73 -1.21 -19.72
C GLU A 79 5.34 -2.16 -18.58
N GLN A 80 6.23 -3.08 -18.21
CA GLN A 80 6.02 -3.94 -17.03
C GLN A 80 6.01 -3.13 -15.74
N THR A 81 6.96 -2.21 -15.58
CA THR A 81 7.08 -1.33 -14.41
C THR A 81 5.81 -0.52 -14.22
N ILE A 82 5.31 0.12 -15.27
CA ILE A 82 4.04 0.89 -15.24
C ILE A 82 2.88 0.00 -14.81
N ARG A 83 2.76 -1.21 -15.38
CA ARG A 83 1.68 -2.15 -15.00
C ARG A 83 1.74 -2.52 -13.52
N TYR A 84 2.92 -2.81 -12.99
CA TYR A 84 3.05 -3.17 -11.58
C TYR A 84 2.87 -1.98 -10.65
N MET A 85 3.29 -0.76 -11.05
CA MET A 85 2.99 0.46 -10.29
C MET A 85 1.48 0.69 -10.18
N LEU A 86 0.73 0.56 -11.28
CA LEU A 86 -0.74 0.66 -11.25
C LEU A 86 -1.36 -0.42 -10.35
N ARG A 87 -0.77 -1.63 -10.34
CA ARG A 87 -1.21 -2.70 -9.43
C ARG A 87 -0.93 -2.36 -7.96
N VAL A 88 0.20 -1.72 -7.64
CA VAL A 88 0.48 -1.22 -6.28
C VAL A 88 -0.57 -0.21 -5.85
N ASP A 89 -0.93 0.74 -6.73
CA ASP A 89 -1.94 1.76 -6.42
C ASP A 89 -3.31 1.12 -6.16
N GLU A 90 -3.74 0.21 -7.02
CA GLU A 90 -5.00 -0.52 -6.88
C GLU A 90 -5.05 -1.30 -5.55
N LEU A 91 -3.99 -2.05 -5.24
CA LEU A 91 -3.91 -2.83 -4.00
C LEU A 91 -3.84 -1.93 -2.76
N THR A 92 -3.17 -0.79 -2.87
CA THR A 92 -3.08 0.20 -1.78
C THR A 92 -4.46 0.78 -1.48
N GLU A 93 -5.24 1.10 -2.51
CA GLU A 93 -6.58 1.61 -2.33
C GLU A 93 -7.52 0.56 -1.73
N ARG A 94 -7.46 -0.69 -2.22
CA ARG A 94 -8.20 -1.82 -1.61
C ARG A 94 -7.81 -2.04 -0.15
N TYR A 95 -6.54 -1.93 0.18
CA TYR A 95 -6.07 -2.06 1.56
C TYR A 95 -6.63 -0.95 2.46
N ARG A 96 -6.61 0.31 2.00
CA ARG A 96 -7.19 1.45 2.72
C ARG A 96 -8.68 1.29 2.95
N GLU A 97 -9.41 0.78 1.96
CA GLU A 97 -10.84 0.54 2.10
C GLU A 97 -11.13 -0.50 3.18
N ILE A 98 -10.38 -1.61 3.21
CA ILE A 98 -10.53 -2.62 4.28
C ILE A 98 -10.15 -2.05 5.63
N ASP A 99 -9.09 -1.25 5.72
CA ASP A 99 -8.69 -0.60 6.96
C ASP A 99 -9.80 0.33 7.48
N ARG A 100 -10.45 1.09 6.59
CA ARG A 100 -11.64 1.89 6.90
C ARG A 100 -12.79 1.04 7.43
N LEU A 101 -13.09 -0.08 6.78
CA LEU A 101 -14.15 -0.99 7.22
C LEU A 101 -13.84 -1.60 8.59
N LEU A 102 -12.59 -1.93 8.87
CA LEU A 102 -12.17 -2.42 10.19
C LEU A 102 -12.31 -1.33 11.26
N GLN A 103 -11.98 -0.08 10.93
CA GLN A 103 -12.15 1.05 11.85
C GLN A 103 -13.63 1.33 12.17
N THR A 104 -14.51 1.28 11.17
CA THR A 104 -15.95 1.55 11.35
C THR A 104 -16.69 0.42 12.07
N ASN A 105 -16.18 -0.82 11.98
CA ASN A 105 -16.74 -1.99 12.67
C ASN A 105 -16.03 -2.30 14.00
N SER A 106 -15.09 -1.46 14.45
CA SER A 106 -14.45 -1.60 15.75
C SER A 106 -15.36 -1.06 16.87
N PRO A 107 -15.71 -1.84 17.90
CA PRO A 107 -16.76 -1.51 18.89
C PRO A 107 -16.36 -0.45 19.94
N ALA A 108 -15.44 0.47 19.62
CA ALA A 108 -14.93 1.44 20.58
C ALA A 108 -15.05 2.88 20.06
N GLN A 109 -16.25 3.47 20.01
CA GLN A 109 -16.50 4.94 20.06
C GLN A 109 -17.94 5.37 20.40
N HIS A 110 -18.72 4.62 21.20
CA HIS A 110 -20.03 5.09 21.73
C HIS A 110 -20.17 5.02 23.26
N GLN A 111 -19.05 5.09 23.99
CA GLN A 111 -19.08 5.42 25.42
C GLN A 111 -18.23 6.66 25.65
N CYS A 112 -18.68 7.48 26.60
CA CYS A 112 -18.15 8.80 27.00
C CYS A 112 -18.64 9.98 26.16
N ASN A 113 -19.95 10.24 26.22
CA ASN A 113 -20.47 11.61 26.35
C ASN A 113 -21.87 11.57 26.96
N ASP A 114 -21.93 11.59 28.29
CA ASP A 114 -22.94 12.41 28.97
C ASP A 114 -22.41 12.82 30.35
N SER A 115 -21.70 13.95 30.32
CA SER A 115 -21.96 15.12 31.13
C SER A 115 -22.29 14.93 32.62
N SER A 116 -21.29 15.27 33.44
CA SER A 116 -21.38 16.20 34.57
C SER A 116 -22.79 16.69 34.95
N SER A 117 -23.21 16.38 36.17
CA SER A 117 -23.97 17.32 36.99
C SER A 117 -23.23 17.49 38.32
N GLY A 118 -22.28 18.42 38.31
CA GLY A 118 -21.72 18.98 39.54
C GLY A 118 -22.76 19.91 40.15
N VAL A 119 -23.35 19.50 41.27
CA VAL A 119 -24.11 20.41 42.13
C VAL A 119 -23.10 21.12 43.01
N ILE A 120 -22.81 22.36 42.63
CA ILE A 120 -21.96 23.28 43.36
C ILE A 120 -22.78 23.80 44.54
N ASP A 121 -22.26 23.56 45.74
CA ASP A 121 -22.80 24.00 47.01
C ASP A 121 -22.70 25.53 47.10
N ASN A 122 -23.83 26.22 46.98
CA ASN A 122 -23.94 27.68 47.06
C ASN A 122 -24.76 28.06 48.29
N THR A 123 -24.12 28.11 49.45
CA THR A 123 -24.67 28.76 50.65
C THR A 123 -23.94 30.08 50.88
N PRO A 124 -24.57 31.25 50.63
CA PRO A 124 -23.96 32.54 50.91
C PRO A 124 -24.13 32.95 52.39
N LEU A 125 -23.00 33.23 53.04
CA LEU A 125 -22.90 34.00 54.29
C LEU A 125 -23.35 35.43 54.05
N SER A 126 -24.34 35.91 54.81
CA SER A 126 -24.52 37.34 55.17
C SER A 126 -25.60 37.51 56.25
N HIS A 127 -25.18 37.72 57.51
CA HIS A 127 -25.93 38.58 58.42
C HIS A 127 -24.99 39.25 59.42
N THR A 128 -24.93 40.57 59.32
CA THR A 128 -24.37 41.53 60.28
C THR A 128 -25.38 42.67 60.33
N GLN A 129 -25.47 43.31 61.51
CA GLN A 129 -26.38 44.39 61.98
C GLN A 129 -27.55 43.85 62.83
N ASP A 130 -27.73 44.21 64.10
CA ASP A 130 -27.13 45.23 64.98
C ASP A 130 -26.77 44.66 66.36
#